data_AF-A0A5E4C859-F1
#
_entry.id   AF-A0A5E4C859-F1
#
_cell.length_a   1.000
_cell.length_b   1.000
_cell.length_c   1.000
_cell.angle_alpha   90.00
_cell.angle_beta   90.00
_cell.angle_gamma   90.00
#
_symmetry.space_group_name_H-M   'P 1'
#
loop_
_entity.id
_entity.type
_entity.pdbx_description
1 polymer ?
#
loop_
_entity_poly.entity_id
_entity_poly.type
_entity_poly.pdbx_seq_one_letter_code
_entity_poly.pdbx_strand_id
1 'polypeptide(L)'
;MFTAAAESLLHQAREIQDEELQGFCSRIIKLLREDLGPAAVDALQRLFLIVWATKYPRRLDKTCVDLLQATLCLPTCPEQLQVLCAAILREMSPSDSLTLSCDRAPNTRQMSLVASVLLAQGDRRQEVRSVGQRIFTVLESRQPEGPSLRHLLPVLSKVVGLAPGTLQEDQTDLLSKRLVDWLRHASVQQGLPHSGGFFSTPRARQPGPITEVDGAVASDFFTVLSTGQHFTEDQWLNVQAFSMLRAWLLHKSPEGPSTLDTDDKSELEGSTLSVLSAASTATRLLPPRERLREAAFEYCQRLIEQSNRRALRKGDADLQKACLVEAILILDVLCRQDPSFLYRTLSCLKALHTRLGTDPGSERAVLPLAQFFLNHGEAAAVGSEAIYQHLLTRLPSEHFHNPMLAFEVIRFCRDNLPLFDLHLLGILKSSFPNLFKFLAWNSPPLTSEFVGLLPALVDAGTAVEMLHTLLDLPCLTAALHLQLRSSSSPSERPLWDASLRTPSCLEAFRDPQCQGLFQHLLRTKASGSAQRLTLLHQLLQPMASCARVAQCAEAVPALLQAFFSAVIQVSPLPSSPFPWASSGGTGPV
;
A
#
# COMPACT_ATOMS: atom_id res chain seq x y z
N MET A 1 -12.26 -0.91 17.88
CA MET A 1 -13.59 -0.38 18.25
C MET A 1 -13.40 1.03 18.78
N PHE A 2 -14.32 1.94 18.47
CA PHE A 2 -14.29 3.30 19.00
C PHE A 2 -14.66 3.29 20.49
N THR A 3 -14.30 4.34 21.23
CA THR A 3 -14.77 4.48 22.62
C THR A 3 -16.27 4.83 22.61
N ALA A 4 -17.02 4.44 23.65
CA ALA A 4 -18.46 4.71 23.75
C ALA A 4 -18.80 6.21 23.59
N ALA A 5 -17.92 7.10 24.06
CA ALA A 5 -18.06 8.55 23.87
C ALA A 5 -17.93 8.98 22.40
N ALA A 6 -17.00 8.38 21.64
CA ALA A 6 -16.84 8.66 20.22
C ALA A 6 -18.02 8.12 19.40
N GLU A 7 -18.57 6.96 19.77
CA GLU A 7 -19.78 6.40 19.15
C GLU A 7 -21.00 7.30 19.39
N SER A 8 -21.15 7.83 20.62
CA SER A 8 -22.23 8.79 20.94
C SER A 8 -22.14 10.08 20.12
N LEU A 9 -20.94 10.64 19.94
CA LEU A 9 -20.75 11.85 19.13
C LEU A 9 -21.07 11.61 17.65
N LEU A 10 -20.67 10.45 17.12
CA LEU A 10 -20.99 10.06 15.74
C LEU A 10 -22.49 9.84 15.55
N HIS A 11 -23.18 9.29 16.55
CA HIS A 11 -24.63 9.13 16.52
C HIS A 11 -25.33 10.50 16.46
N GLN A 12 -24.95 11.42 17.35
CA GLN A 12 -25.50 12.78 17.37
C GLN A 12 -25.25 13.53 16.05
N ALA A 13 -24.04 13.42 15.48
CA ALA A 13 -23.71 14.03 14.19
C ALA A 13 -24.53 13.45 13.03
N ARG A 14 -24.94 12.18 13.11
CA ARG A 14 -25.78 11.53 12.09
C ARG A 14 -27.25 11.93 12.19
N GLU A 15 -27.75 12.14 13.41
CA GLU A 15 -29.18 12.39 13.68
C GLU A 15 -29.59 13.86 13.66
N ILE A 16 -28.65 14.80 13.56
CA ILE A 16 -28.97 16.23 13.53
C ILE A 16 -29.91 16.58 12.37
N GLN A 17 -30.98 17.30 12.69
CA GLN A 17 -32.03 17.72 11.75
C GLN A 17 -31.59 18.93 10.91
N ASP A 18 -32.23 19.14 9.75
CA ASP A 18 -31.86 20.23 8.84
C ASP A 18 -32.09 21.62 9.45
N GLU A 19 -33.12 21.79 10.28
CA GLU A 19 -33.42 23.04 11.00
C GLU A 19 -32.34 23.37 12.03
N GLU A 20 -31.87 22.36 12.78
CA GLU A 20 -30.78 22.49 13.74
C GLU A 20 -29.46 22.82 13.04
N LEU A 21 -29.22 22.20 11.87
CA LEU A 21 -28.07 22.50 11.04
C LEU A 21 -28.11 23.94 10.50
N GLN A 22 -29.28 24.44 10.07
CA GLN A 22 -29.44 25.83 9.65
C GLN A 22 -29.18 26.81 10.79
N GLY A 23 -29.72 26.54 11.99
CA GLY A 23 -29.42 27.31 13.19
C GLY A 23 -27.92 27.32 13.51
N PHE A 24 -27.27 26.16 13.39
CA PHE A 24 -25.83 26.04 13.60
C PHE A 24 -25.01 26.81 12.55
N CYS A 25 -25.39 26.75 11.27
CA CYS A 25 -24.75 27.52 10.21
C CYS A 25 -24.89 29.02 10.43
N SER A 26 -26.04 29.51 10.90
CA SER A 26 -26.24 30.93 11.22
C SER A 26 -25.27 31.42 12.30
N ARG A 27 -25.01 30.59 13.31
CA ARG A 27 -24.01 30.88 14.36
C ARG A 27 -22.59 30.92 13.78
N ILE A 28 -22.24 29.99 12.89
CA ILE A 28 -20.94 29.98 12.22
C ILE A 28 -20.75 31.22 11.35
N ILE A 29 -21.77 31.61 10.58
CA ILE A 29 -21.77 32.84 9.77
C ILE A 29 -21.44 34.06 10.64
N LYS A 30 -22.03 34.15 11.83
CA LYS A 30 -21.76 35.25 12.77
C LYS A 30 -20.32 35.22 13.28
N LEU A 31 -19.84 34.05 13.72
CA LEU A 31 -18.48 33.88 14.23
C LEU A 31 -17.42 34.22 13.17
N LEU A 32 -17.59 33.74 11.93
CA LEU A 32 -16.65 34.01 10.84
C LEU A 32 -16.59 35.49 10.43
N ARG A 33 -17.63 36.27 10.70
CA ARG A 33 -17.67 37.72 10.41
C ARG A 33 -17.11 38.57 11.54
N GLU A 34 -17.34 38.18 12.79
CA GLU A 34 -17.08 39.02 13.96
C GLU A 34 -15.82 38.61 14.73
N ASP A 35 -15.56 37.31 14.91
CA ASP A 35 -14.47 36.82 15.78
C ASP A 35 -13.88 35.48 15.28
N LEU A 36 -12.64 35.54 14.76
CA LEU A 36 -11.85 34.39 14.32
C LEU A 36 -11.09 33.71 15.48
N GLY A 37 -11.69 33.69 16.66
CA GLY A 37 -11.15 33.10 17.88
C GLY A 37 -11.38 31.58 18.03
N PRO A 38 -11.08 31.01 19.22
CA PRO A 38 -11.20 29.57 19.49
C PRO A 38 -12.63 29.04 19.38
N ALA A 39 -13.64 29.89 19.60
CA ALA A 39 -15.05 29.52 19.44
C ALA A 39 -15.42 29.22 17.98
N ALA A 40 -14.80 29.92 17.02
CA ALA A 40 -14.96 29.62 15.59
C ALA A 40 -14.33 28.27 15.23
N VAL A 41 -13.19 27.93 15.84
CA VAL A 41 -12.51 26.64 15.64
C VAL A 41 -13.39 25.47 16.12
N ASP A 42 -13.92 25.52 17.35
CA ASP A 42 -14.80 24.47 17.88
C ASP A 42 -16.07 24.32 17.02
N ALA A 43 -16.66 25.45 16.59
CA ALA A 43 -17.83 25.42 15.73
C ALA A 43 -17.55 24.76 14.36
N LEU A 44 -16.42 25.08 13.72
CA LEU A 44 -16.02 24.45 12.46
C LEU A 44 -15.63 22.97 12.63
N GLN A 45 -14.99 22.58 13.73
CA GLN A 45 -14.69 21.17 14.02
C GLN A 45 -15.97 20.34 14.12
N ARG A 46 -16.99 20.86 14.82
CA ARG A 46 -18.30 20.23 14.90
C ARG A 46 -19.00 20.19 13.55
N LEU A 47 -18.95 21.27 12.77
CA LEU A 47 -19.52 21.28 11.41
C LEU A 47 -18.86 20.23 10.52
N PHE A 48 -17.52 20.13 10.57
CA PHE A 48 -16.78 19.12 9.84
C PHE A 48 -17.22 17.70 10.22
N LEU A 49 -17.37 17.41 11.52
CA LEU A 49 -17.87 16.12 11.99
C LEU A 49 -19.28 15.81 11.46
N ILE A 50 -20.18 16.79 11.46
CA ILE A 50 -21.57 16.64 10.97
C ILE A 50 -21.60 16.31 9.48
N VAL A 51 -20.83 17.04 8.68
CA VAL A 51 -20.76 16.83 7.23
C VAL A 51 -20.11 15.47 6.92
N TRP A 52 -19.05 15.11 7.64
CA TRP A 52 -18.31 13.86 7.43
C TRP A 52 -19.06 12.60 7.91
N ALA A 53 -19.82 12.68 9.00
CA ALA A 53 -20.42 11.51 9.63
C ALA A 53 -21.63 10.93 8.86
N THR A 54 -22.15 11.66 7.88
CA THR A 54 -23.36 11.30 7.13
C THR A 54 -23.07 10.62 5.79
N LYS A 55 -23.86 9.58 5.48
CA LYS A 55 -23.79 8.85 4.19
C LYS A 55 -24.34 9.67 3.02
N TYR A 56 -25.16 10.69 3.28
CA TYR A 56 -25.78 11.54 2.26
C TYR A 56 -25.22 12.96 2.31
N PRO A 57 -25.03 13.63 1.17
CA PRO A 57 -24.51 14.98 1.12
C PRO A 57 -25.52 15.95 1.74
N ARG A 58 -25.15 16.57 2.86
CA ARG A 58 -25.91 17.70 3.43
C ARG A 58 -25.64 18.94 2.57
N ARG A 59 -26.62 19.84 2.42
CA ARG A 59 -26.43 21.11 1.70
C ARG A 59 -26.30 22.25 2.71
N LEU A 60 -25.19 22.98 2.65
CA LEU A 60 -24.99 24.19 3.45
C LEU A 60 -25.60 25.39 2.72
N ASP A 61 -26.03 26.39 3.49
CA ASP A 61 -26.50 27.66 2.92
C ASP A 61 -25.38 28.33 2.11
N LYS A 62 -25.74 28.96 0.99
CA LYS A 62 -24.81 29.65 0.10
C LYS A 62 -24.00 30.70 0.84
N THR A 63 -24.63 31.46 1.75
CA THR A 63 -23.96 32.46 2.58
C THR A 63 -22.85 31.85 3.44
N CYS A 64 -23.09 30.65 3.99
CA CYS A 64 -22.11 29.93 4.78
C CYS A 64 -20.95 29.47 3.89
N VAL A 65 -21.24 28.93 2.71
CA VAL A 65 -20.23 28.49 1.74
C VAL A 65 -19.37 29.65 1.23
N ASP A 66 -19.97 30.81 0.96
CA ASP A 66 -19.27 32.02 0.53
C ASP A 66 -18.32 32.55 1.62
N LEU A 67 -18.76 32.53 2.89
CA LEU A 67 -17.89 32.91 4.01
C LEU A 67 -16.76 31.92 4.24
N LEU A 68 -17.01 30.60 4.14
CA LEU A 68 -15.95 29.59 4.23
C LEU A 68 -14.88 29.80 3.13
N GLN A 69 -15.30 30.13 1.90
CA GLN A 69 -14.38 30.48 0.82
C GLN A 69 -13.60 31.76 1.11
N ALA A 70 -14.26 32.80 1.60
CA ALA A 70 -13.62 34.07 1.94
C ALA A 70 -12.60 33.90 3.09
N THR A 71 -12.95 33.18 4.14
CA THR A 71 -12.05 32.87 5.26
C THR A 71 -10.86 32.03 4.82
N LEU A 72 -11.07 31.05 3.93
CA LEU A 72 -9.98 30.26 3.34
C LEU A 72 -9.00 31.13 2.56
N CYS A 73 -9.50 32.11 1.80
CA CYS A 73 -8.67 33.04 1.00
C CYS A 73 -8.08 34.21 1.81
N LEU A 74 -8.45 34.40 3.08
CA LEU A 74 -7.97 35.51 3.90
C LEU A 74 -6.54 35.23 4.43
N PRO A 75 -5.51 36.01 4.05
CA PRO A 75 -4.12 35.74 4.44
C PRO A 75 -3.84 35.95 5.94
N THR A 76 -4.62 36.79 6.62
CA THR A 76 -4.48 37.07 8.05
C THR A 76 -5.19 36.05 8.96
N CYS A 77 -5.90 35.09 8.37
CA CYS A 77 -6.65 34.09 9.13
C CYS A 77 -5.73 33.06 9.79
N PRO A 78 -6.02 32.63 11.04
CA PRO A 78 -5.35 31.49 11.67
C PRO A 78 -5.37 30.23 10.79
N GLU A 79 -4.24 29.53 10.74
CA GLU A 79 -4.06 28.38 9.84
C GLU A 79 -5.06 27.25 10.12
N GLN A 80 -5.38 27.02 11.39
CA GLN A 80 -6.32 25.98 11.80
C GLN A 80 -7.72 26.22 11.21
N LEU A 81 -8.16 27.48 11.15
CA LEU A 81 -9.45 27.85 10.55
C LEU A 81 -9.43 27.64 9.03
N GLN A 82 -8.35 28.02 8.34
CA GLN A 82 -8.20 27.79 6.90
C GLN A 82 -8.24 26.29 6.56
N VAL A 83 -7.55 25.45 7.35
CA VAL A 83 -7.56 23.99 7.17
C VAL A 83 -8.97 23.41 7.37
N LEU A 84 -9.69 23.84 8.41
CA LEU A 84 -11.06 23.40 8.67
C LEU A 84 -12.02 23.85 7.57
N CYS A 85 -11.91 25.09 7.09
CA CYS A 85 -12.72 25.58 5.97
C CYS A 85 -12.47 24.74 4.71
N ALA A 86 -11.21 24.47 4.36
CA ALA A 86 -10.87 23.61 3.22
C ALA A 86 -11.41 22.18 3.40
N ALA A 87 -11.31 21.60 4.59
CA ALA A 87 -11.80 20.25 4.87
C ALA A 87 -13.32 20.13 4.72
N ILE A 88 -14.08 21.12 5.23
CA ILE A 88 -15.54 21.17 5.08
C ILE A 88 -15.92 21.31 3.61
N LEU A 89 -15.33 22.28 2.89
CA LEU A 89 -15.63 22.50 1.47
C LEU A 89 -15.29 21.28 0.60
N ARG A 90 -14.21 20.56 0.94
CA ARG A 90 -13.82 19.32 0.28
C ARG A 90 -14.85 18.21 0.47
N GLU A 91 -15.35 18.01 1.68
CA GLU A 91 -16.36 16.98 1.96
C GLU A 91 -17.70 17.30 1.29
N MET A 92 -18.00 18.58 1.13
CA MET A 92 -19.18 19.09 0.42
C MET A 92 -19.07 19.00 -1.12
N SER A 93 -17.93 18.55 -1.64
CA SER A 93 -17.69 18.47 -3.08
C SER A 93 -18.41 17.26 -3.69
N PRO A 94 -19.01 17.38 -4.89
CA PRO A 94 -18.96 18.53 -5.81
C PRO A 94 -20.07 19.57 -5.54
N SER A 95 -19.76 20.85 -5.72
CA SER A 95 -20.69 21.98 -5.54
C SER A 95 -20.56 23.03 -6.64
N ASP A 96 -21.69 23.49 -7.19
CA ASP A 96 -21.72 24.53 -8.23
C ASP A 96 -21.50 25.95 -7.69
N SER A 97 -21.58 26.15 -6.37
CA SER A 97 -21.50 27.45 -5.71
C SER A 97 -20.07 27.94 -5.43
N LEU A 98 -19.05 27.19 -5.86
CA LEU A 98 -17.66 27.54 -5.63
C LEU A 98 -17.14 28.55 -6.67
N THR A 99 -16.42 29.57 -6.20
CA THR A 99 -15.81 30.64 -6.98
C THR A 99 -14.31 30.79 -6.70
N LEU A 100 -13.70 29.73 -6.15
CA LEU A 100 -12.28 29.68 -5.78
C LEU A 100 -11.36 29.64 -7.01
N SER A 101 -10.18 30.26 -6.89
CA SER A 101 -9.09 30.16 -7.86
C SER A 101 -7.74 30.15 -7.13
N CYS A 102 -6.79 29.35 -7.63
CA CYS A 102 -5.42 29.31 -7.14
C CYS A 102 -4.64 30.62 -7.38
N ASP A 103 -5.07 31.46 -8.33
CA ASP A 103 -4.38 32.73 -8.63
C ASP A 103 -4.49 33.73 -7.48
N ARG A 104 -5.56 33.62 -6.69
CA ARG A 104 -5.82 34.51 -5.55
C ARG A 104 -5.05 34.14 -4.29
N ALA A 105 -4.30 33.03 -4.30
CA ALA A 105 -3.56 32.56 -3.14
C ALA A 105 -2.16 33.23 -3.05
N PRO A 106 -1.87 34.06 -2.03
CA PRO A 106 -0.58 34.72 -1.87
C PRO A 106 0.59 33.80 -1.49
N ASN A 107 0.33 32.63 -0.89
CA ASN A 107 1.39 31.71 -0.45
C ASN A 107 1.11 30.26 -0.88
N THR A 108 2.15 29.42 -0.89
CA THR A 108 2.06 28.04 -1.42
C THR A 108 1.23 27.10 -0.56
N ARG A 109 1.13 27.38 0.75
CA ARG A 109 0.31 26.58 1.66
C ARG A 109 -1.18 26.85 1.51
N GLN A 110 -1.58 28.11 1.39
CA GLN A 110 -2.95 28.50 1.11
C GLN A 110 -3.35 28.04 -0.30
N MET A 111 -2.42 28.13 -1.26
CA MET A 111 -2.63 27.55 -2.60
C MET A 111 -2.87 26.05 -2.52
N SER A 112 -2.15 25.30 -1.67
CA SER A 112 -2.41 23.86 -1.52
C SER A 112 -3.77 23.55 -0.90
N LEU A 113 -4.23 24.37 0.05
CA LEU A 113 -5.56 24.23 0.63
C LEU A 113 -6.66 24.53 -0.39
N VAL A 114 -6.55 25.63 -1.13
CA VAL A 114 -7.49 25.98 -2.21
C VAL A 114 -7.50 24.90 -3.30
N ALA A 115 -6.32 24.45 -3.73
CA ALA A 115 -6.20 23.38 -4.71
C ALA A 115 -6.83 22.08 -4.22
N SER A 116 -6.74 21.76 -2.92
CA SER A 116 -7.38 20.55 -2.37
C SER A 116 -8.90 20.56 -2.48
N VAL A 117 -9.54 21.75 -2.45
CA VAL A 117 -10.99 21.92 -2.65
C VAL A 117 -11.33 21.83 -4.13
N LEU A 118 -10.57 22.49 -5.00
CA LEU A 118 -10.78 22.45 -6.46
C LEU A 118 -10.60 21.03 -7.01
N LEU A 119 -9.54 20.31 -6.61
CA LEU A 119 -9.31 18.94 -7.05
C LEU A 119 -10.39 17.95 -6.57
N ALA A 120 -11.14 18.29 -5.52
CA ALA A 120 -12.26 17.48 -5.05
C ALA A 120 -13.54 17.66 -5.89
N GLN A 121 -13.63 18.72 -6.69
CA GLN A 121 -14.71 18.89 -7.67
C GLN A 121 -14.58 17.93 -8.86
N GLY A 122 -13.39 17.36 -9.08
CA GLY A 122 -13.03 16.64 -10.30
C GLY A 122 -12.80 17.57 -11.50
N ASP A 123 -12.63 17.02 -12.70
CA ASP A 123 -12.31 17.80 -13.90
C ASP A 123 -13.55 18.41 -14.60
N ARG A 124 -14.57 18.82 -13.84
CA ARG A 124 -15.85 19.31 -14.41
C ARG A 124 -15.71 20.64 -15.17
N ARG A 125 -14.81 21.51 -14.72
CA ARG A 125 -14.60 22.87 -15.25
C ARG A 125 -13.14 23.15 -15.64
N GLN A 126 -12.38 22.12 -16.03
CA GLN A 126 -10.94 22.21 -16.28
C GLN A 126 -10.12 22.70 -15.08
N GLU A 127 -10.67 22.55 -13.86
CA GLU A 127 -10.04 22.99 -12.61
C GLU A 127 -8.74 22.22 -12.35
N VAL A 128 -8.69 20.94 -12.72
CA VAL A 128 -7.48 20.12 -12.57
C VAL A 128 -6.34 20.68 -13.44
N ARG A 129 -6.66 21.12 -14.66
CA ARG A 129 -5.69 21.73 -15.59
C ARG A 129 -5.18 23.07 -15.07
N SER A 130 -6.07 23.95 -14.62
CA SER A 130 -5.70 25.29 -14.14
C SER A 130 -4.84 25.23 -12.87
N VAL A 131 -5.19 24.34 -11.93
CA VAL A 131 -4.37 24.05 -10.75
C VAL A 131 -2.97 23.55 -11.16
N GLY A 132 -2.90 22.60 -12.09
CA GLY A 132 -1.63 22.07 -12.62
C GLY A 132 -0.76 23.18 -13.21
N GLN A 133 -1.30 23.95 -14.15
CA GLN A 133 -0.58 25.05 -14.81
C GLN A 133 -0.03 26.06 -13.80
N ARG A 134 -0.85 26.46 -12.81
CA ARG A 134 -0.43 27.41 -11.78
C ARG A 134 0.73 26.88 -10.93
N ILE A 135 0.71 25.59 -10.58
CA ILE A 135 1.81 24.96 -9.84
C ILE A 135 3.09 24.94 -10.68
N PHE A 136 3.01 24.68 -11.98
CA PHE A 136 4.18 24.73 -12.86
C PHE A 136 4.79 26.12 -12.97
N THR A 137 3.98 27.18 -13.04
CA THR A 137 4.49 28.56 -12.97
C THR A 137 5.29 28.82 -11.70
N VAL A 138 4.89 28.21 -10.56
CA VAL A 138 5.65 28.32 -9.31
C VAL A 138 6.92 27.45 -9.33
N LEU A 139 6.88 26.26 -9.96
CA LEU A 139 8.03 25.37 -10.11
C LEU A 139 9.14 25.93 -11.04
N GLU A 140 8.79 26.80 -11.97
CA GLU A 140 9.73 27.50 -12.86
C GLU A 140 10.60 28.52 -12.10
N SER A 141 10.15 28.99 -10.93
CA SER A 141 10.93 29.94 -10.12
C SER A 141 12.28 29.35 -9.66
N ARG A 142 13.35 30.15 -9.69
CA ARG A 142 14.68 29.70 -9.25
C ARG A 142 14.72 29.54 -7.72
N GLN A 143 15.24 28.41 -7.24
CA GLN A 143 15.55 28.17 -5.83
C GLN A 143 16.98 28.65 -5.55
N PRO A 144 17.31 29.22 -4.37
CA PRO A 144 16.61 29.12 -3.08
C PRO A 144 15.64 30.28 -2.73
N GLU A 145 15.50 31.28 -3.59
CA GLU A 145 14.70 32.51 -3.33
C GLU A 145 13.20 32.36 -3.64
N GLY A 146 12.80 31.21 -4.22
CA GLY A 146 11.42 30.89 -4.56
C GLY A 146 10.58 30.45 -3.35
N PRO A 147 9.23 30.47 -3.47
CA PRO A 147 8.37 30.05 -2.38
C PRO A 147 8.49 28.53 -2.12
N SER A 148 8.25 28.11 -0.87
CA SER A 148 8.39 26.70 -0.48
C SER A 148 7.47 25.79 -1.29
N LEU A 149 8.05 24.78 -1.94
CA LEU A 149 7.34 23.82 -2.80
C LEU A 149 6.74 22.64 -2.02
N ARG A 150 7.03 22.54 -0.71
CA ARG A 150 6.63 21.42 0.16
C ARG A 150 5.14 21.12 0.14
N HIS A 151 4.31 22.15 0.00
CA HIS A 151 2.85 21.99 0.02
C HIS A 151 2.27 21.67 -1.37
N LEU A 152 3.05 21.82 -2.44
CA LEU A 152 2.56 21.76 -3.81
C LEU A 152 2.82 20.42 -4.49
N LEU A 153 3.89 19.70 -4.12
CA LEU A 153 4.19 18.39 -4.73
C LEU A 153 3.06 17.36 -4.53
N PRO A 154 2.46 17.22 -3.33
CA PRO A 154 1.31 16.32 -3.15
C PRO A 154 0.11 16.71 -4.02
N VAL A 155 -0.10 18.01 -4.20
CA VAL A 155 -1.17 18.54 -5.07
C VAL A 155 -0.90 18.18 -6.52
N LEU A 156 0.35 18.34 -6.98
CA LEU A 156 0.75 17.98 -8.34
C LEU A 156 0.61 16.46 -8.59
N SER A 157 0.99 15.62 -7.65
CA SER A 157 0.75 14.18 -7.74
C SER A 157 -0.74 13.85 -7.87
N LYS A 158 -1.60 14.57 -7.13
CA LYS A 158 -3.05 14.42 -7.25
C LYS A 158 -3.60 14.90 -8.61
N VAL A 159 -3.07 16.00 -9.15
CA VAL A 159 -3.40 16.49 -10.51
C VAL A 159 -3.11 15.41 -11.54
N VAL A 160 -1.90 14.84 -11.51
CA VAL A 160 -1.46 13.76 -12.41
C VAL A 160 -2.37 12.53 -12.30
N GLY A 161 -2.75 12.16 -11.08
CA GLY A 161 -3.65 11.01 -10.85
C GLY A 161 -5.09 11.23 -11.30
N LEU A 162 -5.60 12.46 -11.24
CA LEU A 162 -6.96 12.79 -11.68
C LEU A 162 -7.06 13.01 -13.19
N ALA A 163 -6.02 13.55 -13.83
CA ALA A 163 -6.01 13.83 -15.25
C ALA A 163 -4.64 13.48 -15.87
N PRO A 164 -4.40 12.19 -16.20
CA PRO A 164 -3.09 11.70 -16.65
C PRO A 164 -2.64 12.15 -18.05
N GLY A 165 -3.23 13.21 -18.63
CA GLY A 165 -2.82 13.81 -19.91
C GLY A 165 -2.79 15.33 -19.89
N THR A 166 -2.90 15.97 -18.71
CA THR A 166 -2.90 17.43 -18.61
C THR A 166 -1.53 18.06 -18.60
N LEU A 167 -0.47 17.27 -18.36
CA LEU A 167 0.89 17.77 -18.37
C LEU A 167 1.44 17.82 -19.78
N GLN A 168 1.99 18.97 -20.15
CA GLN A 168 2.76 19.12 -21.38
C GLN A 168 4.13 18.44 -21.23
N GLU A 169 4.79 18.17 -22.36
CA GLU A 169 6.12 17.55 -22.37
C GLU A 169 7.14 18.41 -21.62
N ASP A 170 7.17 19.72 -21.90
CA ASP A 170 8.04 20.70 -21.22
C ASP A 170 7.86 20.70 -19.70
N GLN A 171 6.61 20.60 -19.25
CA GLN A 171 6.26 20.54 -17.83
C GLN A 171 6.75 19.23 -17.19
N THR A 172 6.62 18.13 -17.92
CA THR A 172 7.13 16.84 -17.44
C THR A 172 8.65 16.86 -17.33
N ASP A 173 9.33 17.42 -18.32
CA ASP A 173 10.79 17.55 -18.34
C ASP A 173 11.31 18.47 -17.24
N LEU A 174 10.63 19.59 -16.98
CA LEU A 174 10.93 20.47 -15.85
C LEU A 174 10.79 19.72 -14.52
N LEU A 175 9.69 18.98 -14.34
CA LEU A 175 9.49 18.17 -13.15
C LEU A 175 10.59 17.12 -13.01
N SER A 176 10.90 16.36 -14.06
CA SER A 176 11.97 15.36 -14.05
C SER A 176 13.32 15.95 -13.66
N LYS A 177 13.69 17.14 -14.16
CA LYS A 177 14.92 17.85 -13.74
C LYS A 177 14.90 18.14 -12.24
N ARG A 178 13.82 18.70 -11.71
CA ARG A 178 13.68 19.02 -10.28
C ARG A 178 13.74 17.78 -9.40
N LEU A 179 13.12 16.69 -9.83
CA LEU A 179 13.15 15.42 -9.09
C LEU A 179 14.56 14.85 -9.01
N VAL A 180 15.32 14.88 -10.11
CA VAL A 180 16.73 14.48 -10.10
C VAL A 180 17.52 15.33 -9.11
N ASP A 181 17.31 16.65 -9.12
CA ASP A 181 18.00 17.56 -8.22
C ASP A 181 17.70 17.24 -6.76
N TRP A 182 16.43 17.04 -6.39
CA TRP A 182 16.04 16.72 -5.03
C TRP A 182 16.52 15.34 -4.58
N LEU A 183 16.49 14.32 -5.45
CA LEU A 183 16.91 12.97 -5.10
C LEU A 183 18.43 12.85 -4.91
N ARG A 184 19.23 13.55 -5.73
CA ARG A 184 20.70 13.43 -5.72
C ARG A 184 21.43 14.49 -4.90
N HIS A 185 20.90 15.72 -4.83
CA HIS A 185 21.65 16.87 -4.33
C HIS A 185 21.05 17.50 -3.06
N ALA A 186 20.15 16.79 -2.37
CA ALA A 186 19.67 17.23 -1.06
C ALA A 186 20.82 17.26 -0.03
N SER A 187 20.82 18.26 0.84
CA SER A 187 21.91 18.55 1.77
C SER A 187 22.12 17.42 2.78
N VAL A 188 23.38 17.16 3.11
CA VAL A 188 23.79 16.17 4.12
C VAL A 188 24.05 16.83 5.49
N GLN A 189 23.84 18.14 5.60
CA GLN A 189 23.93 18.90 6.84
C GLN A 189 22.53 19.17 7.39
N GLN A 190 22.38 19.16 8.71
CA GLN A 190 21.11 19.48 9.35
C GLN A 190 20.74 20.96 9.11
N GLY A 191 19.45 21.28 9.23
CA GLY A 191 18.98 22.66 9.27
C GLY A 191 19.39 23.35 10.58
N LEU A 192 19.43 24.68 10.58
CA LEU A 192 19.55 25.42 11.83
C LEU A 192 18.30 25.19 12.71
N PRO A 193 18.46 25.08 14.04
CA PRO A 193 17.32 25.07 14.95
C PRO A 193 16.54 26.37 14.80
N HIS A 194 15.20 26.28 14.76
CA HIS A 194 14.34 27.46 14.82
C HIS A 194 14.48 28.06 16.22
N SER A 195 15.23 29.16 16.34
CA SER A 195 15.52 29.81 17.62
C SER A 195 14.24 30.38 18.24
N GLY A 196 13.77 29.78 19.34
CA GLY A 196 12.60 30.20 20.11
C GLY A 196 12.90 30.40 21.60
N GLY A 197 14.10 30.90 21.95
CA GLY A 197 14.51 31.10 23.35
C GLY A 197 15.28 32.41 23.55
N PHE A 198 14.71 33.32 24.33
CA PHE A 198 15.18 34.70 24.53
C PHE A 198 16.46 34.86 25.38
N PHE A 199 17.09 33.79 25.86
CA PHE A 199 18.29 33.90 26.70
C PHE A 199 19.27 32.75 26.47
N SER A 200 20.01 32.81 25.35
CA SER A 200 21.27 32.09 25.16
C SER A 200 21.94 32.65 23.91
N THR A 201 23.04 33.37 24.05
CA THR A 201 23.92 33.71 22.90
C THR A 201 24.38 32.40 22.26
N PRO A 202 23.94 32.04 21.04
CA PRO A 202 24.44 30.84 20.41
C PRO A 202 25.83 31.18 19.86
N ARG A 203 26.88 30.64 20.46
CA ARG A 203 28.08 30.37 19.65
C ARG A 203 27.58 29.57 18.45
N ALA A 204 27.81 30.06 17.24
CA ALA A 204 27.39 29.44 15.98
C ALA A 204 27.92 28.00 15.91
N ARG A 205 27.20 27.05 16.51
CA ARG A 205 27.42 25.63 16.29
C ARG A 205 27.00 25.40 14.85
N GLN A 206 27.97 25.10 13.99
CA GLN A 206 27.66 24.66 12.65
C GLN A 206 26.64 23.51 12.72
N PRO A 207 25.64 23.50 11.83
CA PRO A 207 24.64 22.44 11.84
C PRO A 207 25.34 21.08 11.79
N GLY A 208 24.92 20.16 12.66
CA GLY A 208 25.52 18.82 12.71
C GLY A 208 25.30 18.07 11.40
N PRO A 209 26.11 17.04 11.10
CA PRO A 209 25.85 16.18 9.96
C PRO A 209 24.55 15.39 10.17
N ILE A 210 23.94 14.98 9.07
CA ILE A 210 22.85 14.02 9.09
C ILE A 210 23.43 12.62 9.29
N THR A 211 22.71 11.81 10.05
CA THR A 211 23.07 10.43 10.32
C THR A 211 22.21 9.47 9.53
N GLU A 212 22.57 8.19 9.51
CA GLU A 212 21.73 7.11 9.00
C GLU A 212 20.92 6.50 10.16
N VAL A 213 20.10 5.49 9.86
CA VAL A 213 19.24 4.83 10.87
C VAL A 213 20.01 4.15 12.01
N ASP A 214 21.28 3.82 11.80
CA ASP A 214 22.20 3.23 12.78
C ASP A 214 23.02 4.28 13.56
N GLY A 215 22.85 5.56 13.24
CA GLY A 215 23.61 6.67 13.84
C GLY A 215 24.96 6.95 13.19
N ALA A 216 25.36 6.21 12.15
CA ALA A 216 26.56 6.54 11.37
C ALA A 216 26.33 7.84 10.58
N VAL A 217 27.39 8.61 10.34
CA VAL A 217 27.28 9.82 9.50
C VAL A 217 26.97 9.42 8.05
N ALA A 218 25.98 10.07 7.44
CA ALA A 218 25.65 9.84 6.03
C ALA A 218 26.80 10.33 5.14
N SER A 219 27.39 9.45 4.33
CA SER A 219 28.59 9.75 3.54
C SER A 219 28.32 10.15 2.09
N ASP A 220 27.24 9.65 1.49
CA ASP A 220 27.03 9.71 0.04
C ASP A 220 26.09 10.86 -0.34
N PHE A 221 24.78 10.63 -0.22
CA PHE A 221 23.74 11.64 -0.41
C PHE A 221 22.56 11.36 0.53
N PHE A 222 21.74 12.39 0.75
CA PHE A 222 20.58 12.30 1.64
C PHE A 222 19.49 11.39 1.06
N THR A 223 18.93 10.52 1.90
CA THR A 223 17.79 9.67 1.57
C THR A 223 16.67 9.79 2.60
N VAL A 224 15.51 9.20 2.31
CA VAL A 224 14.39 9.13 3.26
C VAL A 224 14.71 8.35 4.54
N LEU A 225 15.79 7.55 4.55
CA LEU A 225 16.29 6.82 5.72
C LEU A 225 17.39 7.59 6.47
N SER A 226 17.68 8.81 6.04
CA SER A 226 18.56 9.70 6.77
C SER A 226 17.84 10.31 7.99
N THR A 227 18.54 10.38 9.12
CA THR A 227 18.05 10.85 10.41
C THR A 227 18.68 12.18 10.80
N GLY A 228 17.86 13.15 11.20
CA GLY A 228 18.29 14.47 11.62
C GLY A 228 17.28 15.11 12.57
N GLN A 229 17.71 16.12 13.35
CA GLN A 229 16.79 16.83 14.26
C GLN A 229 15.96 17.88 13.53
N HIS A 230 16.57 18.56 12.57
CA HIS A 230 15.94 19.62 11.79
C HIS A 230 16.24 19.39 10.31
N PHE A 231 15.20 19.16 9.52
CA PHE A 231 15.34 19.00 8.08
C PHE A 231 15.20 20.33 7.33
N THR A 232 16.08 20.56 6.36
CA THR A 232 16.05 21.68 5.42
C THR A 232 14.94 21.49 4.37
N GLU A 233 14.62 22.54 3.61
CA GLU A 233 13.57 22.48 2.57
C GLU A 233 13.85 21.40 1.52
N ASP A 234 15.09 21.31 1.04
CA ASP A 234 15.52 20.33 0.04
C ASP A 234 15.48 18.89 0.57
N GLN A 235 15.75 18.67 1.86
CA GLN A 235 15.58 17.36 2.50
C GLN A 235 14.10 16.94 2.57
N TRP A 236 13.20 17.88 2.89
CA TRP A 236 11.76 17.62 2.82
C TRP A 236 11.30 17.31 1.39
N LEU A 237 11.82 18.04 0.40
CA LEU A 237 11.51 17.80 -1.00
C LEU A 237 12.06 16.46 -1.49
N ASN A 238 13.22 15.99 -1.00
CA ASN A 238 13.74 14.64 -1.26
C ASN A 238 12.79 13.55 -0.75
N VAL A 239 12.35 13.64 0.51
CA VAL A 239 11.41 12.69 1.11
C VAL A 239 10.10 12.66 0.33
N GLN A 240 9.54 13.83 0.01
CA GLN A 240 8.34 13.94 -0.80
C GLN A 240 8.55 13.39 -2.21
N ALA A 241 9.70 13.69 -2.82
CA ALA A 241 10.04 13.20 -4.15
C ALA A 241 10.05 11.68 -4.19
N PHE A 242 10.72 11.03 -3.24
CA PHE A 242 10.70 9.56 -3.15
C PHE A 242 9.28 9.01 -2.95
N SER A 243 8.49 9.62 -2.06
CA SER A 243 7.13 9.15 -1.75
C SER A 243 6.16 9.14 -2.93
N MET A 244 6.42 9.96 -3.96
CA MET A 244 5.61 10.10 -5.17
C MET A 244 6.33 9.59 -6.44
N LEU A 245 7.57 9.11 -6.30
CA LEU A 245 8.45 8.75 -7.42
C LEU A 245 7.83 7.70 -8.32
N ARG A 246 7.26 6.64 -7.74
CA ARG A 246 6.59 5.59 -8.53
C ARG A 246 5.42 6.13 -9.34
N ALA A 247 4.62 7.02 -8.75
CA ALA A 247 3.47 7.61 -9.45
C ALA A 247 3.92 8.47 -10.65
N TRP A 248 5.03 9.18 -10.52
CA TRP A 248 5.60 9.97 -11.62
C TRP A 248 6.27 9.11 -12.67
N LEU A 249 6.96 8.03 -12.29
CA LEU A 249 7.56 7.09 -13.25
C LEU A 249 6.49 6.36 -14.06
N LEU A 250 5.35 6.02 -13.45
CA LEU A 250 4.22 5.37 -14.14
C LEU A 250 3.46 6.30 -15.09
N HIS A 251 3.66 7.62 -14.98
CA HIS A 251 3.01 8.58 -15.86
C HIS A 251 3.58 8.45 -17.28
N LYS A 252 2.77 7.93 -18.20
CA LYS A 252 3.10 7.87 -19.62
C LYS A 252 2.86 9.24 -20.24
N SER A 253 3.84 9.75 -20.98
CA SER A 253 3.59 10.85 -21.92
C SER A 253 2.52 10.41 -22.92
N PRO A 254 1.64 11.29 -23.40
CA PRO A 254 0.92 11.01 -24.63
C PRO A 254 1.94 10.60 -25.69
N GLU A 255 1.74 9.43 -26.29
CA GLU A 255 2.60 8.88 -27.33
C GLU A 255 2.77 9.93 -28.43
N GLY A 256 3.96 10.52 -28.52
CA GLY A 256 4.43 11.02 -29.81
C GLY A 256 4.64 9.81 -30.72
N PRO A 257 4.35 9.90 -32.02
CA PRO A 257 4.59 8.79 -32.93
C PRO A 257 6.06 8.38 -32.81
N SER A 258 6.30 7.14 -32.41
CA SER A 258 7.60 6.50 -32.42
C SER A 258 8.12 6.48 -33.86
N THR A 259 8.84 7.52 -34.28
CA THR A 259 9.75 7.41 -35.40
C THR A 259 10.93 6.57 -34.93
N LEU A 260 10.92 5.32 -35.37
CA LEU A 260 12.10 4.48 -35.48
C LEU A 260 13.14 5.23 -36.32
N ASP A 261 14.01 6.00 -35.68
CA ASP A 261 15.29 6.37 -36.28
C ASP A 261 16.36 5.44 -35.69
N THR A 262 16.50 4.33 -36.41
CA THR A 262 17.74 3.57 -36.55
C THR A 262 18.89 4.47 -37.00
N ASP A 263 20.10 4.11 -36.55
CA ASP A 263 21.42 4.66 -36.93
C ASP A 263 21.85 6.00 -36.31
N ASP A 264 22.67 5.92 -35.26
CA ASP A 264 24.10 6.28 -35.38
C ASP A 264 24.88 5.81 -34.13
N LYS A 265 25.34 4.56 -34.18
CA LYS A 265 26.42 4.08 -33.28
C LYS A 265 27.74 4.37 -33.97
N SER A 266 28.33 5.53 -33.69
CA SER A 266 29.75 5.75 -33.97
C SER A 266 30.58 5.34 -32.75
N GLU A 267 31.30 4.25 -32.92
CA GLU A 267 32.34 3.75 -32.03
C GLU A 267 33.42 4.81 -31.82
N LEU A 268 33.77 5.09 -30.56
CA LEU A 268 35.06 5.71 -30.24
C LEU A 268 35.72 4.89 -29.14
N GLU A 269 36.57 3.97 -29.58
CA GLU A 269 37.53 3.26 -28.74
C GLU A 269 38.58 4.21 -28.15
N GLY A 270 39.00 3.93 -26.92
CA GLY A 270 40.34 4.24 -26.44
C GLY A 270 40.47 5.44 -25.50
N SER A 271 40.23 5.23 -24.20
CA SER A 271 41.28 5.41 -23.18
C SER A 271 40.80 4.98 -21.79
N THR A 272 41.45 3.96 -21.24
CA THR A 272 41.30 3.47 -19.88
C THR A 272 42.07 4.39 -18.92
N LEU A 273 41.41 5.39 -18.33
CA LEU A 273 41.70 6.02 -17.03
C LEU A 273 40.83 7.27 -16.84
N SER A 274 39.71 7.13 -16.13
CA SER A 274 38.91 8.17 -15.41
C SER A 274 37.40 7.87 -15.50
N VAL A 275 36.98 6.73 -14.95
CA VAL A 275 35.59 6.22 -15.05
C VAL A 275 34.63 6.93 -14.09
N LEU A 276 35.13 7.57 -13.03
CA LEU A 276 34.29 8.20 -12.00
C LEU A 276 33.88 9.65 -12.30
N SER A 277 34.57 10.35 -13.19
CA SER A 277 34.19 11.72 -13.62
C SER A 277 33.39 11.71 -14.93
N ALA A 278 33.66 10.75 -15.82
CA ALA A 278 32.99 10.63 -17.12
C ALA A 278 31.52 10.16 -17.04
N ALA A 279 31.16 9.37 -16.01
CA ALA A 279 29.77 8.96 -15.81
C ALA A 279 28.85 10.15 -15.48
N SER A 280 29.36 11.14 -14.74
CA SER A 280 28.61 12.35 -14.36
C SER A 280 28.34 13.27 -15.56
N THR A 281 29.30 13.40 -16.49
CA THR A 281 29.12 14.18 -17.73
C THR A 281 28.27 13.43 -18.76
N ALA A 282 28.41 12.12 -18.90
CA ALA A 282 27.55 11.31 -19.78
C ALA A 282 26.08 11.34 -19.34
N THR A 283 25.82 11.29 -18.03
CA THR A 283 24.46 11.36 -17.50
C THR A 283 23.80 12.71 -17.80
N ARG A 284 24.54 13.83 -17.84
CA ARG A 284 24.00 15.16 -18.16
C ARG A 284 23.50 15.30 -19.61
N LEU A 285 23.94 14.43 -20.52
CA LEU A 285 23.53 14.42 -21.92
C LEU A 285 22.19 13.70 -22.15
N LEU A 286 21.74 12.90 -21.18
CA LEU A 286 20.48 12.16 -21.29
C LEU A 286 19.27 13.11 -21.15
N PRO A 287 18.16 12.80 -21.86
CA PRO A 287 16.87 13.42 -21.63
C PRO A 287 16.51 13.44 -20.14
N PRO A 288 15.82 14.49 -19.65
CA PRO A 288 15.47 14.63 -18.24
C PRO A 288 14.82 13.40 -17.60
N ARG A 289 13.95 12.72 -18.36
CA ARG A 289 13.25 11.50 -17.93
C ARG A 289 14.19 10.32 -17.74
N GLU A 290 15.17 10.13 -18.63
CA GLU A 290 16.18 9.08 -18.50
C GLU A 290 17.11 9.36 -17.33
N ARG A 291 17.49 10.62 -17.11
CA ARG A 291 18.23 11.03 -15.91
C ARG A 291 17.46 10.73 -14.64
N LEU A 292 16.15 10.94 -14.63
CA LEU A 292 15.29 10.58 -13.50
C LEU A 292 15.28 9.08 -13.25
N ARG A 293 15.24 8.25 -14.29
CA ARG A 293 15.32 6.78 -14.15
C ARG A 293 16.63 6.34 -13.51
N GLU A 294 17.77 6.87 -13.97
CA GLU A 294 19.09 6.59 -13.37
C GLU A 294 19.19 7.08 -11.91
N ALA A 295 18.70 8.29 -11.63
CA ALA A 295 18.66 8.81 -10.26
C ALA A 295 17.76 7.97 -9.34
N ALA A 296 16.59 7.56 -9.83
CA ALA A 296 15.66 6.69 -9.10
C ALA A 296 16.28 5.31 -8.83
N PHE A 297 16.99 4.76 -9.83
CA PHE A 297 17.69 3.49 -9.72
C PHE A 297 18.73 3.51 -8.61
N GLU A 298 19.66 4.47 -8.64
CA GLU A 298 20.71 4.64 -7.63
C GLU A 298 20.13 4.90 -6.24
N TYR A 299 19.08 5.73 -6.15
CA TYR A 299 18.40 6.01 -4.89
C TYR A 299 17.80 4.73 -4.30
N CYS A 300 17.12 3.90 -5.10
CA CYS A 300 16.54 2.65 -4.63
C CYS A 300 17.60 1.62 -4.24
N GLN A 301 18.71 1.53 -4.97
CA GLN A 301 19.85 0.69 -4.59
C GLN A 301 20.42 1.13 -3.23
N ARG A 302 20.60 2.44 -3.02
CA ARG A 302 21.04 2.97 -1.73
C ARG A 302 20.07 2.64 -0.61
N LEU A 303 18.76 2.75 -0.82
CA LEU A 303 17.77 2.36 0.19
C LEU A 303 17.84 0.88 0.55
N ILE A 304 18.03 -0.01 -0.43
CA ILE A 304 18.20 -1.44 -0.17
C ILE A 304 19.49 -1.69 0.61
N GLU A 305 20.57 -0.96 0.31
CA GLU A 305 21.81 -1.05 1.09
C GLU A 305 21.60 -0.58 2.53
N GLN A 306 20.96 0.59 2.73
CA GLN A 306 20.63 1.12 4.05
C GLN A 306 19.70 0.22 4.84
N SER A 307 18.86 -0.58 4.16
CA SER A 307 18.02 -1.61 4.80
C SER A 307 18.83 -2.68 5.53
N ASN A 308 20.14 -2.83 5.24
CA ASN A 308 21.03 -3.76 5.96
C ASN A 308 21.36 -3.27 7.38
N ARG A 309 21.22 -1.98 7.65
CA ARG A 309 21.66 -1.36 8.89
C ARG A 309 20.59 -1.52 9.97
N ARG A 310 21.01 -1.81 11.20
CA ARG A 310 20.08 -1.93 12.32
C ARG A 310 19.63 -0.55 12.78
N ALA A 311 18.35 -0.26 12.59
CA ALA A 311 17.76 0.99 13.08
C ALA A 311 17.80 1.10 14.61
N LEU A 312 18.15 2.28 15.12
CA LEU A 312 18.22 2.56 16.56
C LEU A 312 16.83 2.75 17.20
N ARG A 313 15.86 3.24 16.43
CA ARG A 313 14.48 3.50 16.89
C ARG A 313 13.50 2.60 16.15
N LYS A 314 12.44 2.19 16.84
CA LYS A 314 11.36 1.38 16.26
C LYS A 314 10.70 2.08 15.06
N GLY A 315 10.41 3.37 15.17
CA GLY A 315 9.81 4.14 14.07
C GLY A 315 10.68 4.17 12.82
N ASP A 316 12.00 4.25 12.99
CA ASP A 316 12.95 4.24 11.87
C ASP A 316 13.03 2.84 11.24
N ALA A 317 12.93 1.77 12.04
CA ALA A 317 12.85 0.40 11.55
C ALA A 317 11.57 0.15 10.73
N ASP A 318 10.42 0.65 11.20
CA ASP A 318 9.15 0.54 10.50
C ASP A 318 9.18 1.33 9.18
N LEU A 319 9.79 2.53 9.18
CA LEU A 319 10.00 3.33 7.97
C LEU A 319 10.95 2.64 6.98
N GLN A 320 12.05 2.06 7.45
CA GLN A 320 13.01 1.29 6.65
C GLN A 320 12.33 0.15 5.89
N LYS A 321 11.44 -0.60 6.56
CA LYS A 321 10.63 -1.68 5.97
C LYS A 321 9.66 -1.16 4.90
N ALA A 322 9.00 -0.03 5.15
CA ALA A 322 8.12 0.60 4.18
C ALA A 322 8.88 1.11 2.93
N CYS A 323 10.03 1.75 3.14
CA CYS A 323 10.88 2.24 2.05
C CYS A 323 11.45 1.10 1.21
N LEU A 324 11.74 -0.05 1.82
CA LEU A 324 12.20 -1.24 1.11
C LEU A 324 11.13 -1.76 0.13
N VAL A 325 9.87 -1.86 0.57
CA VAL A 325 8.74 -2.25 -0.28
C VAL A 325 8.64 -1.30 -1.48
N GLU A 326 8.66 0.01 -1.23
CA GLU A 326 8.54 1.01 -2.30
C GLU A 326 9.73 0.99 -3.27
N ALA A 327 10.95 0.80 -2.76
CA ALA A 327 12.16 0.71 -3.58
C ALA A 327 12.10 -0.48 -4.55
N ILE A 328 11.63 -1.67 -4.11
CA ILE A 328 11.46 -2.83 -4.98
C ILE A 328 10.41 -2.56 -6.07
N LEU A 329 9.30 -1.91 -5.71
CA LEU A 329 8.24 -1.55 -6.65
C LEU A 329 8.72 -0.52 -7.69
N ILE A 330 9.56 0.44 -7.30
CA ILE A 330 10.18 1.40 -8.22
C ILE A 330 11.16 0.67 -9.16
N LEU A 331 12.01 -0.21 -8.64
CA LEU A 331 12.96 -0.98 -9.46
C LEU A 331 12.25 -1.86 -10.49
N ASP A 332 11.12 -2.48 -10.12
CA ASP A 332 10.26 -3.23 -11.04
C ASP A 332 9.71 -2.33 -12.17
N VAL A 333 9.22 -1.13 -11.84
CA VAL A 333 8.78 -0.16 -12.86
C VAL A 333 9.93 0.24 -13.79
N LEU A 334 11.12 0.49 -13.24
CA LEU A 334 12.30 0.86 -14.03
C LEU A 334 12.70 -0.27 -15.00
N CYS A 335 12.76 -1.52 -14.52
CA CYS A 335 13.09 -2.68 -15.36
C CYS A 335 12.03 -2.96 -16.43
N ARG A 336 10.76 -2.65 -16.17
CA ARG A 336 9.68 -2.72 -17.17
C ARG A 336 9.79 -1.63 -18.24
N GLN A 337 10.33 -0.47 -17.90
CA GLN A 337 10.51 0.65 -18.85
C GLN A 337 11.79 0.52 -19.67
N ASP A 338 12.88 0.07 -19.04
CA ASP A 338 14.16 -0.14 -19.69
C ASP A 338 14.82 -1.42 -19.13
N PRO A 339 14.93 -2.49 -19.95
CA PRO A 339 15.57 -3.73 -19.57
C PRO A 339 17.04 -3.60 -19.17
N SER A 340 17.73 -2.50 -19.51
CA SER A 340 19.13 -2.26 -19.14
C SER A 340 19.37 -2.27 -17.62
N PHE A 341 18.35 -1.89 -16.84
CA PHE A 341 18.40 -1.90 -15.38
C PHE A 341 18.36 -3.31 -14.77
N LEU A 342 17.82 -4.31 -15.49
CA LEU A 342 17.54 -5.63 -14.93
C LEU A 342 18.81 -6.27 -14.35
N TYR A 343 19.86 -6.43 -15.16
CA TYR A 343 21.10 -7.09 -14.73
C TYR A 343 21.81 -6.33 -13.60
N ARG A 344 21.69 -5.01 -13.54
CA ARG A 344 22.25 -4.17 -12.48
C ARG A 344 21.51 -4.36 -11.13
N THR A 345 20.25 -4.79 -11.16
CA THR A 345 19.42 -5.00 -9.95
C THR A 345 19.45 -6.43 -9.41
N LEU A 346 19.69 -7.43 -10.24
CA LEU A 346 19.54 -8.84 -9.85
C LEU A 346 20.41 -9.25 -8.66
N SER A 347 21.66 -8.82 -8.60
CA SER A 347 22.57 -9.17 -7.50
C SER A 347 22.07 -8.63 -6.16
N CYS A 348 21.60 -7.38 -6.16
CA CYS A 348 21.03 -6.70 -5.01
C CYS A 348 19.76 -7.41 -4.50
N LEU A 349 18.83 -7.75 -5.39
CA LEU A 349 17.57 -8.40 -5.00
C LEU A 349 17.74 -9.86 -4.57
N LYS A 350 18.69 -10.61 -5.13
CA LYS A 350 19.02 -11.95 -4.66
C LYS A 350 19.56 -11.93 -3.23
N ALA A 351 20.47 -11.00 -2.93
CA ALA A 351 21.00 -10.81 -1.58
C ALA A 351 19.92 -10.32 -0.60
N LEU A 352 18.94 -9.55 -1.09
CA LEU A 352 17.80 -9.14 -0.28
C LEU A 352 16.89 -10.32 0.09
N HIS A 353 16.59 -11.22 -0.86
CA HIS A 353 15.74 -12.38 -0.59
C HIS A 353 16.26 -13.24 0.57
N THR A 354 17.56 -13.54 0.58
CA THR A 354 18.17 -14.38 1.62
C THR A 354 18.04 -13.74 3.00
N ARG A 355 18.12 -12.40 3.09
CA ARG A 355 17.94 -11.64 4.32
C ARG A 355 16.49 -11.58 4.80
N LEU A 356 15.54 -11.42 3.88
CA LEU A 356 14.10 -11.39 4.22
C LEU A 356 13.64 -12.70 4.88
N GLY A 357 14.34 -13.81 4.64
CA GLY A 357 14.11 -15.06 5.34
C GLY A 357 14.54 -15.06 6.82
N THR A 358 15.31 -14.09 7.27
CA THR A 358 15.89 -14.08 8.64
C THR A 358 15.40 -12.93 9.52
N ASP A 359 14.95 -11.82 8.93
CA ASP A 359 14.59 -10.60 9.65
C ASP A 359 13.08 -10.52 9.94
N PRO A 360 12.64 -10.59 11.21
CA PRO A 360 11.22 -10.53 11.55
C PRO A 360 10.63 -9.13 11.31
N GLY A 361 9.43 -9.11 10.72
CA GLY A 361 8.67 -7.92 10.41
C GLY A 361 8.94 -7.33 9.02
N SER A 362 9.77 -7.97 8.19
CA SER A 362 10.07 -7.55 6.81
C SER A 362 9.27 -8.37 5.76
N GLU A 363 8.24 -9.11 6.19
CA GLU A 363 7.50 -10.07 5.37
C GLU A 363 6.78 -9.41 4.19
N ARG A 364 6.31 -8.17 4.35
CA ARG A 364 5.60 -7.44 3.29
C ARG A 364 6.50 -7.14 2.08
N ALA A 365 7.83 -7.11 2.25
CA ALA A 365 8.77 -6.93 1.13
C ALA A 365 8.90 -8.18 0.24
N VAL A 366 8.47 -9.35 0.71
CA VAL A 366 8.49 -10.60 -0.09
C VAL A 366 7.51 -10.51 -1.25
N LEU A 367 6.37 -9.82 -1.11
CA LEU A 367 5.37 -9.67 -2.17
C LEU A 367 5.86 -8.88 -3.39
N PRO A 368 6.33 -7.62 -3.26
CA PRO A 368 6.86 -6.89 -4.41
C PRO A 368 8.09 -7.59 -5.01
N LEU A 369 8.86 -8.32 -4.20
CA LEU A 369 9.97 -9.13 -4.68
C LEU A 369 9.49 -10.31 -5.53
N ALA A 370 8.46 -11.04 -5.07
CA ALA A 370 7.82 -12.09 -5.85
C ALA A 370 7.24 -11.54 -7.15
N GLN A 371 6.59 -10.37 -7.13
CA GLN A 371 6.10 -9.71 -8.33
C GLN A 371 7.24 -9.36 -9.30
N PHE A 372 8.36 -8.83 -8.80
CA PHE A 372 9.53 -8.51 -9.62
C PHE A 372 10.03 -9.75 -10.37
N PHE A 373 10.20 -10.87 -9.67
CA PHE A 373 10.66 -12.11 -10.30
C PHE A 373 9.61 -12.78 -11.17
N LEU A 374 8.32 -12.51 -10.96
CA LEU A 374 7.28 -12.94 -11.88
C LEU A 374 7.34 -12.18 -13.21
N ASN A 375 7.61 -10.86 -13.14
CA ASN A 375 7.72 -10.01 -14.32
C ASN A 375 9.03 -10.22 -15.11
N HIS A 376 10.13 -10.52 -14.41
CA HIS A 376 11.48 -10.48 -14.98
C HIS A 376 12.30 -11.76 -14.83
N GLY A 377 11.83 -12.76 -14.07
CA GLY A 377 12.61 -13.93 -13.68
C GLY A 377 13.06 -14.80 -14.85
N GLU A 378 12.21 -14.95 -15.87
CA GLU A 378 12.52 -15.71 -17.09
C GLU A 378 13.67 -15.05 -17.87
N ALA A 379 13.55 -13.74 -18.15
CA ALA A 379 14.58 -12.97 -18.84
C ALA A 379 15.94 -12.97 -18.09
N ALA A 380 15.88 -13.09 -16.77
CA ALA A 380 17.06 -13.10 -15.91
C ALA A 380 17.66 -14.51 -15.69
N ALA A 381 17.01 -15.58 -16.18
CA ALA A 381 17.34 -16.98 -15.89
C ALA A 381 17.57 -17.24 -14.38
N VAL A 382 16.79 -16.58 -13.52
CA VAL A 382 16.93 -16.69 -12.07
C VAL A 382 15.89 -17.65 -11.51
N GLY A 383 16.36 -18.70 -10.84
CA GLY A 383 15.49 -19.57 -10.03
C GLY A 383 14.83 -18.78 -8.89
N SER A 384 13.57 -18.40 -9.07
CA SER A 384 12.75 -17.65 -8.11
C SER A 384 11.87 -18.55 -7.24
N GLU A 385 11.99 -19.87 -7.38
CA GLU A 385 11.18 -20.85 -6.64
C GLU A 385 11.23 -20.63 -5.12
N ALA A 386 12.41 -20.38 -4.56
CA ALA A 386 12.56 -20.18 -3.12
C ALA A 386 11.71 -19.00 -2.60
N ILE A 387 11.50 -17.97 -3.44
CA ILE A 387 10.67 -16.80 -3.12
C ILE A 387 9.20 -17.20 -3.10
N TYR A 388 8.73 -17.95 -4.09
CA TYR A 388 7.35 -18.44 -4.13
C TYR A 388 7.06 -19.47 -3.04
N GLN A 389 8.02 -20.34 -2.71
CA GLN A 389 7.91 -21.23 -1.56
C GLN A 389 7.81 -20.40 -0.26
N HIS A 390 8.63 -19.36 -0.08
CA HIS A 390 8.50 -18.46 1.07
C HIS A 390 7.08 -17.85 1.14
N LEU A 391 6.61 -17.28 0.03
CA LEU A 391 5.30 -16.61 -0.07
C LEU A 391 4.12 -17.56 0.23
N LEU A 392 4.14 -18.78 -0.32
CA LEU A 392 3.01 -19.71 -0.29
C LEU A 392 3.05 -20.71 0.87
N THR A 393 4.24 -20.96 1.44
CA THR A 393 4.40 -21.93 2.54
C THR A 393 4.76 -21.27 3.87
N ARG A 394 5.78 -20.41 3.90
CA ARG A 394 6.25 -19.86 5.17
C ARG A 394 5.35 -18.74 5.70
N LEU A 395 5.01 -17.76 4.87
CA LEU A 395 4.17 -16.63 5.29
C LEU A 395 2.81 -17.06 5.85
N PRO A 396 2.02 -17.94 5.21
CA PRO A 396 0.73 -18.35 5.78
C PRO A 396 0.89 -19.23 7.02
N SER A 397 2.05 -19.86 7.23
CA SER A 397 2.28 -20.68 8.41
C SER A 397 2.66 -19.87 9.65
N GLU A 398 3.42 -18.78 9.47
CA GLU A 398 3.95 -17.95 10.56
C GLU A 398 3.08 -16.70 10.80
N HIS A 399 2.54 -16.11 9.73
CA HIS A 399 1.91 -14.79 9.74
C HIS A 399 0.43 -14.81 9.36
N PHE A 400 -0.26 -15.96 9.52
CA PHE A 400 -1.69 -16.06 9.27
C PHE A 400 -2.53 -15.04 10.06
N HIS A 401 -2.00 -14.55 11.19
CA HIS A 401 -2.69 -13.63 12.07
C HIS A 401 -2.66 -12.16 11.63
N ASN A 402 -1.88 -11.82 10.60
CA ASN A 402 -1.80 -10.48 10.05
C ASN A 402 -2.84 -10.33 8.91
N PRO A 403 -3.96 -9.60 9.12
CA PRO A 403 -5.04 -9.50 8.14
C PRO A 403 -4.62 -8.77 6.86
N MET A 404 -3.72 -7.79 6.96
CA MET A 404 -3.24 -7.05 5.79
C MET A 404 -2.38 -7.96 4.90
N LEU A 405 -1.41 -8.67 5.49
CA LEU A 405 -0.56 -9.59 4.74
C LEU A 405 -1.38 -10.72 4.10
N ALA A 406 -2.34 -11.28 4.85
CA ALA A 406 -3.24 -12.29 4.35
C ALA A 406 -4.00 -11.82 3.11
N PHE A 407 -4.57 -10.62 3.14
CA PHE A 407 -5.26 -10.02 2.01
C PHE A 407 -4.32 -9.79 0.82
N GLU A 408 -3.14 -9.22 1.05
CA GLU A 408 -2.18 -8.93 -0.02
C GLU A 408 -1.66 -10.20 -0.72
N VAL A 409 -1.40 -11.29 0.03
CA VAL A 409 -0.92 -12.56 -0.55
C VAL A 409 -2.01 -13.23 -1.39
N ILE A 410 -3.25 -13.28 -0.91
CA ILE A 410 -4.36 -13.90 -1.65
C ILE A 410 -4.68 -13.11 -2.90
N ARG A 411 -4.67 -11.78 -2.79
CA ARG A 411 -4.82 -10.90 -3.94
C ARG A 411 -3.69 -11.08 -4.94
N PHE A 412 -2.43 -11.17 -4.49
CA PHE A 412 -1.29 -11.47 -5.36
C PHE A 412 -1.52 -12.77 -6.14
N CYS A 413 -1.96 -13.83 -5.46
CA CYS A 413 -2.21 -15.12 -6.10
C CYS A 413 -3.30 -14.99 -7.17
N ARG A 414 -4.44 -14.35 -6.84
CA ARG A 414 -5.58 -14.20 -7.75
C ARG A 414 -5.24 -13.32 -8.96
N ASP A 415 -4.68 -12.14 -8.72
CA ASP A 415 -4.46 -11.13 -9.75
C ASP A 415 -3.36 -11.57 -10.74
N ASN A 416 -2.44 -12.45 -10.31
CA ASN A 416 -1.33 -12.97 -11.13
C ASN A 416 -1.53 -14.39 -11.68
N LEU A 417 -2.69 -15.04 -11.47
CA LEU A 417 -2.95 -16.38 -12.02
C LEU A 417 -2.57 -16.54 -13.51
N PRO A 418 -2.86 -15.57 -14.41
CA PRO A 418 -2.52 -15.72 -15.83
C PRO A 418 -1.02 -15.74 -16.13
N LEU A 419 -0.19 -15.25 -15.20
CA LEU A 419 1.27 -15.17 -15.34
C LEU A 419 1.98 -16.38 -14.73
N PHE A 420 1.26 -17.26 -14.04
CA PHE A 420 1.87 -18.43 -13.39
C PHE A 420 2.16 -19.52 -14.42
N ASP A 421 3.42 -19.97 -14.46
CA ASP A 421 3.79 -21.16 -15.22
C ASP A 421 3.22 -22.44 -14.58
N LEU A 422 3.34 -23.57 -15.29
CA LEU A 422 2.82 -24.87 -14.83
C LEU A 422 3.42 -25.28 -13.47
N HIS A 423 4.67 -24.93 -13.22
CA HIS A 423 5.38 -25.30 -12.01
C HIS A 423 4.88 -24.51 -10.79
N LEU A 424 4.79 -23.19 -10.90
CA LEU A 424 4.26 -22.29 -9.87
C LEU A 424 2.78 -22.58 -9.60
N LEU A 425 2.00 -22.88 -10.63
CA LEU A 425 0.61 -23.33 -10.46
C LEU A 425 0.53 -24.64 -9.66
N GLY A 426 1.47 -25.58 -9.88
CA GLY A 426 1.61 -26.78 -9.07
C GLY A 426 1.95 -26.49 -7.61
N ILE A 427 2.85 -25.53 -7.34
CA ILE A 427 3.16 -25.08 -5.97
C ILE A 427 1.93 -24.44 -5.33
N LEU A 428 1.20 -23.59 -6.05
CA LEU A 428 -0.01 -22.93 -5.56
C LEU A 428 -1.09 -23.96 -5.19
N LYS A 429 -1.41 -24.87 -6.12
CA LYS A 429 -2.40 -25.94 -5.91
C LYS A 429 -2.03 -26.82 -4.72
N SER A 430 -0.77 -27.24 -4.61
CA SER A 430 -0.32 -28.06 -3.49
C SER A 430 -0.28 -27.30 -2.15
N SER A 431 -0.23 -25.97 -2.16
CA SER A 431 -0.17 -25.13 -0.95
C SER A 431 -1.55 -24.74 -0.39
N PHE A 432 -2.66 -25.22 -0.98
CA PHE A 432 -4.02 -24.85 -0.56
C PHE A 432 -4.29 -25.00 0.95
N PRO A 433 -3.83 -26.05 1.68
CA PRO A 433 -4.15 -26.19 3.10
C PRO A 433 -3.56 -25.04 3.93
N ASN A 434 -2.41 -24.54 3.48
CA ASN A 434 -1.71 -23.44 4.12
C ASN A 434 -2.35 -22.09 3.80
N LEU A 435 -2.76 -21.88 2.55
CA LEU A 435 -3.52 -20.69 2.16
C LEU A 435 -4.82 -20.60 2.96
N PHE A 436 -5.51 -21.72 3.19
CA PHE A 436 -6.73 -21.74 4.01
C PHE A 436 -6.52 -21.30 5.45
N LYS A 437 -5.28 -21.28 5.98
CA LYS A 437 -5.01 -20.68 7.30
C LYS A 437 -5.30 -19.17 7.32
N PHE A 438 -5.00 -18.46 6.24
CA PHE A 438 -5.35 -17.05 6.11
C PHE A 438 -6.86 -16.84 6.19
N LEU A 439 -7.62 -17.65 5.44
CA LEU A 439 -9.08 -17.61 5.45
C LEU A 439 -9.64 -17.95 6.81
N ALA A 440 -9.18 -19.06 7.39
CA ALA A 440 -9.64 -19.58 8.68
C ALA A 440 -9.44 -18.57 9.81
N TRP A 441 -8.37 -17.78 9.76
CA TRP A 441 -8.10 -16.78 10.78
C TRP A 441 -8.75 -15.41 10.53
N ASN A 442 -8.87 -14.99 9.27
CA ASN A 442 -9.29 -13.63 8.88
C ASN A 442 -10.62 -13.58 8.12
N SER A 443 -11.49 -14.58 8.30
CA SER A 443 -12.91 -14.52 7.91
C SER A 443 -13.65 -13.46 8.76
N PRO A 444 -14.67 -12.74 8.25
CA PRO A 444 -15.22 -12.77 6.88
C PRO A 444 -14.53 -11.95 5.77
N PRO A 445 -13.62 -10.97 6.01
CA PRO A 445 -13.08 -10.12 4.94
C PRO A 445 -12.44 -10.84 3.75
N LEU A 446 -11.89 -12.06 3.94
CA LEU A 446 -11.22 -12.81 2.87
C LEU A 446 -12.13 -13.74 2.07
N THR A 447 -13.39 -13.93 2.46
CA THR A 447 -14.27 -14.92 1.83
C THR A 447 -14.46 -14.64 0.33
N SER A 448 -14.69 -13.39 -0.06
CA SER A 448 -14.86 -13.01 -1.47
C SER A 448 -13.59 -13.23 -2.30
N GLU A 449 -12.42 -12.96 -1.72
CA GLU A 449 -11.13 -13.16 -2.38
C GLU A 449 -10.88 -14.66 -2.63
N PHE A 450 -11.19 -15.51 -1.64
CA PHE A 450 -11.06 -16.97 -1.77
C PHE A 450 -12.08 -17.57 -2.73
N VAL A 451 -13.33 -17.09 -2.75
CA VAL A 451 -14.33 -17.53 -3.75
C VAL A 451 -13.80 -17.32 -5.18
N GLY A 452 -13.10 -16.20 -5.43
CA GLY A 452 -12.46 -15.93 -6.72
C GLY A 452 -11.20 -16.77 -7.00
N LEU A 453 -10.41 -17.12 -5.97
CA LEU A 453 -9.17 -17.89 -6.11
C LEU A 453 -9.42 -19.41 -6.19
N LEU A 454 -10.45 -19.90 -5.53
CA LEU A 454 -10.71 -21.34 -5.34
C LEU A 454 -10.70 -22.15 -6.64
N PRO A 455 -11.31 -21.70 -7.77
CA PRO A 455 -11.31 -22.47 -9.00
C PRO A 455 -9.90 -22.79 -9.53
N ALA A 456 -8.91 -21.93 -9.29
CA ALA A 456 -7.53 -22.17 -9.70
C ALA A 456 -6.78 -23.13 -8.78
N LEU A 457 -7.26 -23.31 -7.54
CA LEU A 457 -6.68 -24.25 -6.56
C LEU A 457 -7.20 -25.68 -6.76
N VAL A 458 -8.41 -25.85 -7.29
CA VAL A 458 -9.02 -27.17 -7.48
C VAL A 458 -8.21 -27.97 -8.49
N ASP A 459 -7.79 -29.16 -8.06
CA ASP A 459 -7.10 -30.13 -8.91
C ASP A 459 -7.74 -31.50 -8.73
N ALA A 460 -7.82 -32.30 -9.79
CA ALA A 460 -8.44 -33.62 -9.74
C ALA A 460 -7.77 -34.53 -8.68
N GLY A 461 -6.46 -34.38 -8.46
CA GLY A 461 -5.73 -35.16 -7.45
C GLY A 461 -5.98 -34.73 -6.00
N THR A 462 -6.41 -33.48 -5.77
CA THR A 462 -6.57 -32.91 -4.41
C THR A 462 -7.99 -32.50 -4.07
N ALA A 463 -8.95 -32.60 -5.00
CA ALA A 463 -10.32 -32.13 -4.81
C ALA A 463 -11.01 -32.73 -3.58
N VAL A 464 -10.84 -34.03 -3.33
CA VAL A 464 -11.41 -34.70 -2.14
C VAL A 464 -10.77 -34.17 -0.85
N GLU A 465 -9.45 -34.02 -0.82
CA GLU A 465 -8.73 -33.44 0.32
C GLU A 465 -9.17 -31.99 0.59
N MET A 466 -9.37 -31.21 -0.47
CA MET A 466 -9.83 -29.84 -0.39
C MET A 466 -11.26 -29.74 0.15
N LEU A 467 -12.17 -30.61 -0.30
CA LEU A 467 -13.53 -30.68 0.22
C LEU A 467 -13.52 -30.91 1.73
N HIS A 468 -12.73 -31.88 2.21
CA HIS A 468 -12.61 -32.12 3.65
C HIS A 468 -12.02 -30.91 4.38
N THR A 469 -11.01 -30.26 3.81
CA THR A 469 -10.39 -29.08 4.44
C THR A 469 -11.34 -27.88 4.49
N LEU A 470 -12.22 -27.71 3.50
CA LEU A 470 -13.28 -26.68 3.51
C LEU A 470 -14.35 -26.97 4.59
N LEU A 471 -14.72 -28.23 4.78
CA LEU A 471 -15.64 -28.63 5.85
C LEU A 471 -15.01 -28.46 7.24
N ASP A 472 -13.72 -28.77 7.35
CA ASP A 472 -12.93 -28.66 8.58
C ASP A 472 -12.36 -27.26 8.83
N LEU A 473 -12.75 -26.24 8.06
CA LEU A 473 -12.26 -24.85 8.21
C LEU A 473 -12.46 -24.31 9.64
N PRO A 474 -13.59 -24.56 10.33
CA PRO A 474 -13.76 -24.16 11.73
C PRO A 474 -12.78 -24.88 12.68
N CYS A 475 -12.49 -26.15 12.41
CA CYS A 475 -11.50 -26.93 13.17
C CYS A 475 -10.07 -26.43 12.93
N LEU A 476 -9.76 -26.01 11.70
CA LEU A 476 -8.50 -25.33 11.38
C LEU A 476 -8.37 -24.02 12.15
N THR A 477 -9.42 -23.19 12.21
CA THR A 477 -9.43 -21.96 13.02
C THR A 477 -9.16 -22.25 14.49
N ALA A 478 -9.79 -23.30 15.04
CA ALA A 478 -9.58 -23.73 16.41
C ALA A 478 -8.12 -24.17 16.64
N ALA A 479 -7.56 -24.99 15.75
CA ALA A 479 -6.17 -25.44 15.82
C ALA A 479 -5.17 -24.29 15.74
N LEU A 480 -5.36 -23.31 14.84
CA LEU A 480 -4.52 -22.10 14.75
C LEU A 480 -4.56 -21.28 16.04
N HIS A 481 -5.71 -21.23 16.69
CA HIS A 481 -5.86 -20.51 17.95
C HIS A 481 -5.10 -21.19 19.09
N LEU A 482 -5.12 -22.53 19.14
CA LEU A 482 -4.29 -23.32 20.07
C LEU A 482 -2.79 -23.16 19.76
N GLN A 483 -2.42 -23.19 18.47
CA GLN A 483 -1.04 -22.98 18.02
C GLN A 483 -0.50 -21.62 18.51
N LEU A 484 -1.22 -20.53 18.27
CA LEU A 484 -0.80 -19.19 18.70
C LEU A 484 -0.70 -19.06 20.22
N ARG A 485 -1.65 -19.64 20.96
CA ARG A 485 -1.60 -19.68 22.44
C ARG A 485 -0.41 -20.49 22.96
N SER A 486 0.00 -21.54 22.24
CA SER A 486 1.14 -22.38 22.60
C SER A 486 2.49 -21.72 22.33
N SER A 487 2.59 -20.88 21.30
CA SER A 487 3.83 -20.21 20.88
C SER A 487 4.04 -18.81 21.49
N SER A 488 2.98 -18.14 21.93
CA SER A 488 3.06 -16.74 22.39
C SER A 488 3.77 -16.55 23.74
N SER A 489 4.77 -15.65 23.76
CA SER A 489 5.27 -15.00 24.98
C SER A 489 4.19 -14.08 25.58
N PRO A 490 4.08 -13.93 26.92
CA PRO A 490 3.03 -13.12 27.57
C PRO A 490 2.93 -11.65 27.11
N SER A 491 3.98 -11.08 26.50
CA SER A 491 4.05 -9.68 26.05
C SER A 491 3.40 -9.38 24.70
N GLU A 492 3.21 -10.37 23.83
CA GLU A 492 2.68 -10.20 22.46
C GLU A 492 1.30 -10.85 22.28
N ARG A 493 0.56 -11.06 23.38
CA ARG A 493 -0.78 -11.64 23.28
C ARG A 493 -1.69 -10.63 22.58
N PRO A 494 -2.23 -10.94 21.39
CA PRO A 494 -3.35 -10.16 20.87
C PRO A 494 -4.46 -10.18 21.93
N LEU A 495 -5.31 -9.14 21.97
CA LEU A 495 -6.44 -9.05 22.89
C LEU A 495 -7.37 -10.25 22.65
N TRP A 496 -7.10 -11.36 23.34
CA TRP A 496 -7.89 -12.57 23.24
C TRP A 496 -9.23 -12.29 23.86
N ASP A 497 -10.26 -12.92 23.31
CA ASP A 497 -11.52 -13.05 24.02
C ASP A 497 -11.25 -13.87 25.29
N ALA A 498 -11.17 -13.18 26.42
CA ALA A 498 -10.85 -13.76 27.73
C ALA A 498 -11.94 -14.73 28.19
N SER A 499 -13.10 -14.74 27.51
CA SER A 499 -14.29 -15.53 27.82
C SER A 499 -14.12 -17.03 27.61
N LEU A 500 -13.17 -17.48 26.76
CA LEU A 500 -12.95 -18.90 26.46
C LEU A 500 -11.55 -19.37 26.83
N ARG A 501 -11.40 -19.74 28.10
CA ARG A 501 -10.31 -20.60 28.58
C ARG A 501 -10.78 -22.05 28.55
N THR A 502 -10.47 -22.77 27.48
CA THR A 502 -10.64 -24.22 27.38
C THR A 502 -9.28 -24.91 27.59
N PRO A 503 -8.83 -25.10 28.84
CA PRO A 503 -7.52 -25.68 29.15
C PRO A 503 -7.36 -27.11 28.60
N SER A 504 -8.45 -27.89 28.56
CA SER A 504 -8.46 -29.25 28.03
C SER A 504 -8.06 -29.32 26.54
N CYS A 505 -8.48 -28.37 25.71
CA CYS A 505 -8.08 -28.33 24.30
C CYS A 505 -6.58 -28.01 24.13
N LEU A 506 -6.01 -27.18 25.03
CA LEU A 506 -4.58 -26.85 25.03
C LEU A 506 -3.73 -28.02 25.52
N GLU A 507 -4.23 -28.79 26.49
CA GLU A 507 -3.59 -30.02 26.96
C GLU A 507 -3.59 -31.09 25.85
N ALA A 508 -4.74 -31.30 25.19
CA ALA A 508 -4.84 -32.21 24.06
C ALA A 508 -3.94 -31.80 22.88
N PHE A 509 -3.75 -30.49 22.65
CA PHE A 509 -2.82 -29.99 21.64
C PHE A 509 -1.36 -30.35 21.93
N ARG A 510 -1.00 -30.46 23.22
CA ARG A 510 0.34 -30.82 23.69
C ARG A 510 0.54 -32.33 23.82
N ASP A 511 -0.53 -33.12 23.76
CA ASP A 511 -0.49 -34.57 23.89
C ASP A 511 0.15 -35.22 22.65
N PRO A 512 1.25 -36.00 22.81
CA PRO A 512 1.89 -36.73 21.71
C PRO A 512 0.94 -37.65 20.94
N GLN A 513 -0.09 -38.20 21.59
CA GLN A 513 -1.06 -39.10 20.94
C GLN A 513 -1.96 -38.37 19.94
N CYS A 514 -2.22 -37.08 20.18
CA CYS A 514 -3.08 -36.24 19.35
C CYS A 514 -2.28 -35.36 18.37
N GLN A 515 -0.96 -35.24 18.57
CA GLN A 515 -0.10 -34.33 17.81
C GLN A 515 -0.17 -34.56 16.29
N GLY A 516 -0.22 -35.82 15.83
CA GLY A 516 -0.31 -36.14 14.41
C GLY A 516 -1.60 -35.62 13.74
N LEU A 517 -2.71 -35.57 14.49
CA LEU A 517 -3.99 -35.05 13.98
C LEU A 517 -3.95 -33.51 13.83
N PHE A 518 -3.36 -32.82 14.82
CA PHE A 518 -3.16 -31.37 14.73
C PHE A 518 -2.15 -30.99 13.64
N GLN A 519 -1.07 -31.77 13.48
CA GLN A 519 -0.11 -31.58 12.39
C GLN A 519 -0.76 -31.76 11.02
N HIS A 520 -1.69 -32.72 10.89
CA HIS A 520 -2.45 -32.86 9.66
C HIS A 520 -3.30 -31.61 9.36
N LEU A 521 -4.06 -31.07 10.32
CA LEU A 521 -4.80 -29.81 10.11
C LEU A 521 -3.87 -28.64 9.78
N LEU A 522 -2.74 -28.54 10.47
CA LEU A 522 -1.79 -27.42 10.35
C LEU A 522 -0.74 -27.62 9.24
N ARG A 523 -0.89 -28.63 8.37
CA ARG A 523 0.05 -28.92 7.29
C ARG A 523 0.21 -27.74 6.32
N THR A 524 1.37 -27.67 5.68
CA THR A 524 1.70 -26.61 4.71
C THR A 524 1.45 -27.01 3.26
N LYS A 525 1.34 -28.31 2.98
CA LYS A 525 1.11 -28.85 1.64
C LYS A 525 0.05 -29.95 1.68
N ALA A 526 -0.62 -30.14 0.55
CA ALA A 526 -1.52 -31.25 0.30
C ALA A 526 -0.78 -32.57 0.52
N SER A 527 -1.39 -33.48 1.29
CA SER A 527 -0.75 -34.73 1.71
C SER A 527 -1.71 -35.93 1.69
N GLY A 528 -2.87 -35.79 1.06
CA GLY A 528 -3.96 -36.77 1.08
C GLY A 528 -4.86 -36.64 2.30
N SER A 529 -5.94 -37.43 2.32
CA SER A 529 -6.96 -37.40 3.37
C SER A 529 -6.51 -38.12 4.65
N ALA A 530 -6.70 -37.49 5.82
CA ALA A 530 -6.44 -38.13 7.10
C ALA A 530 -7.51 -39.15 7.49
N GLN A 531 -7.06 -40.21 8.17
CA GLN A 531 -7.93 -41.17 8.85
C GLN A 531 -8.16 -40.69 10.31
N ARG A 532 -9.34 -40.96 10.88
CA ARG A 532 -9.70 -40.71 12.30
C ARG A 532 -9.95 -39.24 12.73
N LEU A 533 -10.52 -38.40 11.85
CA LEU A 533 -10.90 -37.02 12.17
C LEU A 533 -11.96 -36.89 13.27
N THR A 534 -12.75 -37.93 13.55
CA THR A 534 -13.79 -37.92 14.59
C THR A 534 -13.23 -37.60 15.98
N LEU A 535 -12.06 -38.14 16.33
CA LEU A 535 -11.40 -37.84 17.60
C LEU A 535 -11.01 -36.36 17.68
N LEU A 536 -10.51 -35.81 16.58
CA LEU A 536 -10.12 -34.41 16.48
C LEU A 536 -11.32 -33.46 16.64
N HIS A 537 -12.45 -33.80 16.02
CA HIS A 537 -13.71 -33.04 16.17
C HIS A 537 -14.19 -33.04 17.62
N GLN A 538 -14.14 -34.17 18.32
CA GLN A 538 -14.51 -34.26 19.73
C GLN A 538 -13.60 -33.40 20.62
N LEU A 539 -12.29 -33.40 20.37
CA LEU A 539 -11.32 -32.60 21.12
C LEU A 539 -11.50 -31.09 20.90
N LEU A 540 -11.89 -30.67 19.70
CA LEU A 540 -12.07 -29.26 19.33
C LEU A 540 -13.48 -28.73 19.60
N GLN A 541 -14.46 -29.59 19.89
CA GLN A 541 -15.85 -29.22 20.16
C GLN A 541 -16.03 -28.05 21.15
N PRO A 542 -15.27 -27.96 22.26
CA PRO A 542 -15.40 -26.83 23.19
C PRO A 542 -15.06 -25.47 22.56
N MET A 543 -14.28 -25.44 21.47
CA MET A 543 -13.90 -24.22 20.76
C MET A 543 -14.96 -23.73 19.77
N ALA A 544 -16.02 -24.50 19.51
CA ALA A 544 -17.10 -24.09 18.59
C ALA A 544 -17.80 -22.79 19.03
N SER A 545 -17.81 -22.50 20.33
CA SER A 545 -18.36 -21.25 20.89
C SER A 545 -17.46 -20.03 20.71
N CYS A 546 -16.22 -20.20 20.24
CA CYS A 546 -15.32 -19.08 19.97
C CYS A 546 -15.83 -18.25 18.79
N ALA A 547 -15.97 -16.94 19.00
CA ALA A 547 -16.49 -16.02 17.99
C ALA A 547 -15.78 -16.15 16.63
N ARG A 548 -14.45 -16.34 16.63
CA ARG A 548 -13.67 -16.53 15.39
C ARG A 548 -13.99 -17.84 14.69
N VAL A 549 -14.21 -18.93 15.45
CA VAL A 549 -14.58 -20.24 14.90
C VAL A 549 -15.97 -20.16 14.27
N ALA A 550 -16.93 -19.52 14.95
CA ALA A 550 -18.26 -19.27 14.42
C ALA A 550 -18.25 -18.41 13.16
N GLN A 551 -17.51 -17.29 13.15
CA GLN A 551 -17.36 -16.41 11.99
C GLN A 551 -16.67 -17.10 10.79
N CYS A 552 -15.75 -18.02 11.04
CA CYS A 552 -15.15 -18.84 10.00
C CYS A 552 -16.18 -19.83 9.41
N ALA A 553 -16.99 -20.47 10.27
CA ALA A 553 -18.02 -21.42 9.84
C ALA A 553 -19.05 -20.78 8.90
N GLU A 554 -19.40 -19.51 9.11
CA GLU A 554 -20.31 -18.76 8.23
C GLU A 554 -19.81 -18.62 6.78
N ALA A 555 -18.50 -18.70 6.54
CA ALA A 555 -17.92 -18.63 5.19
C ALA A 555 -18.02 -19.95 4.41
N VAL A 556 -18.15 -21.09 5.11
CA VAL A 556 -18.09 -22.44 4.51
C VAL A 556 -19.11 -22.67 3.40
N PRO A 557 -20.41 -22.30 3.53
CA PRO A 557 -21.39 -22.53 2.48
C PRO A 557 -21.04 -21.84 1.15
N ALA A 558 -20.57 -20.59 1.19
CA ALA A 558 -20.17 -19.85 0.00
C ALA A 558 -18.94 -20.48 -0.68
N LEU A 559 -17.98 -20.96 0.11
CA LEU A 559 -16.79 -21.64 -0.39
C LEU A 559 -17.13 -23.00 -1.02
N LEU A 560 -18.03 -23.77 -0.41
CA LEU A 560 -18.50 -25.04 -0.96
C LEU A 560 -19.24 -24.82 -2.30
N GLN A 561 -20.06 -23.78 -2.40
CA GLN A 561 -20.71 -23.44 -3.66
C GLN A 561 -19.68 -23.13 -4.76
N ALA A 562 -18.65 -22.35 -4.45
CA ALA A 562 -17.55 -22.07 -5.38
C ALA A 562 -16.77 -23.36 -5.73
N PHE A 563 -16.53 -24.23 -4.75
CA PHE A 563 -15.83 -25.50 -4.92
C PHE A 563 -16.55 -26.41 -5.91
N PHE A 564 -17.85 -26.67 -5.67
CA PHE A 564 -18.63 -27.54 -6.54
C PHE A 564 -18.78 -26.97 -7.94
N SER A 565 -18.88 -25.64 -8.07
CA SER A 565 -18.89 -24.97 -9.37
C SER A 565 -17.59 -25.21 -10.15
N ALA A 566 -16.44 -25.19 -9.48
CA ALA A 566 -15.14 -25.47 -10.08
C ALA A 566 -14.94 -26.94 -10.42
N VAL A 567 -15.35 -27.87 -9.55
CA VAL A 567 -15.22 -29.33 -9.79
C VAL A 567 -15.99 -29.77 -11.04
N ILE A 568 -17.18 -29.20 -11.27
CA ILE A 568 -17.98 -29.50 -12.48
C ILE A 568 -17.22 -29.13 -13.76
N GLN A 569 -16.41 -28.07 -13.73
CA GLN A 569 -15.62 -27.62 -14.89
C GLN A 569 -14.37 -28.47 -15.12
N VAL A 570 -13.79 -29.04 -14.07
CA VAL A 570 -12.58 -29.88 -14.12
C VAL A 570 -12.91 -31.34 -14.46
N SER A 571 -14.15 -31.79 -14.23
CA SER A 571 -14.60 -33.13 -14.62
C SER A 571 -14.88 -33.17 -16.13
N PRO A 572 -14.13 -33.92 -16.95
CA PRO A 572 -14.60 -34.25 -18.28
C PRO A 572 -15.88 -35.05 -18.12
N LEU A 573 -17.01 -34.51 -18.59
CA LEU A 573 -18.18 -35.35 -18.82
C LEU A 573 -17.69 -36.56 -19.62
N PRO A 574 -17.98 -37.81 -19.21
CA PRO A 574 -17.69 -38.96 -20.03
C PRO A 574 -18.50 -38.81 -21.33
N SER A 575 -17.84 -38.34 -22.39
CA SER A 575 -18.37 -38.36 -23.75
C SER A 575 -18.25 -39.78 -24.29
N SER A 576 -19.09 -40.69 -23.78
CA SER A 576 -19.54 -41.86 -24.53
C SER A 576 -20.83 -42.40 -23.91
N PRO A 577 -21.92 -42.51 -24.69
CA PRO A 577 -23.02 -43.38 -24.29
C PRO A 577 -22.54 -44.83 -24.44
N PHE A 578 -22.46 -45.56 -23.34
CA PHE A 578 -22.30 -47.01 -23.38
C PHE A 578 -23.42 -47.65 -24.23
N PRO A 579 -23.11 -48.58 -25.14
CA PRO A 579 -24.11 -49.25 -25.96
C PRO A 579 -24.83 -50.29 -25.11
N TRP A 580 -26.07 -50.00 -24.75
CA TRP A 580 -26.98 -50.99 -24.19
C TRP A 580 -27.53 -51.84 -25.33
N ALA A 581 -27.05 -53.09 -25.33
CA ALA A 581 -27.64 -54.29 -25.89
C ALA A 581 -28.97 -54.14 -26.64
N SER A 582 -28.93 -54.34 -27.96
CA SER A 582 -30.06 -54.87 -28.73
C SER A 582 -29.82 -56.37 -28.99
N SER A 583 -29.98 -57.17 -27.94
CA SER A 583 -30.25 -58.61 -28.09
C SER A 583 -31.77 -58.79 -28.24
N GLY A 584 -32.22 -59.04 -29.47
CA GLY A 584 -33.62 -59.30 -29.77
C GLY A 584 -33.74 -59.93 -31.14
N GLY A 585 -33.37 -61.20 -31.24
CA GLY A 585 -33.64 -62.00 -32.42
C GLY A 585 -35.14 -62.25 -32.57
N THR A 586 -35.62 -62.22 -33.81
CA THR A 586 -36.71 -63.04 -34.33
C THR A 586 -36.57 -63.05 -35.86
N GLY A 587 -36.37 -64.25 -36.44
CA GLY A 587 -36.51 -64.48 -37.89
C GLY A 587 -37.98 -64.30 -38.33
N PRO A 588 -38.35 -64.51 -39.61
CA PRO A 588 -37.93 -65.69 -40.40
C PRO A 588 -37.66 -65.45 -41.91
N VAL A 589 -37.33 -66.57 -42.58
CA VAL A 589 -37.14 -66.88 -44.02
C VAL A 589 -35.70 -66.82 -44.51
#